data_AF-A0A9E4Q3E0-F1
#
_entry.id   AF-A0A9E4Q3E0-F1
#
_cell.length_a   1.000
_cell.length_b   1.000
_cell.length_c   1.000
_cell.angle_alpha   90.00
_cell.angle_beta   90.00
_cell.angle_gamma   90.00
#
_symmetry.space_group_name_H-M   'P 1'
#
loop_
_entity.id
_entity.type
_entity.pdbx_description
1 polymer ?
#
loop_
_entity_poly.entity_id
_entity_poly.type
_entity_poly.pdbx_seq_one_letter_code
_entity_poly.pdbx_strand_id
1 'polypeptide(L)'
;FRFRRLLRVPGEVEETRESLFSWKRANDDLSALLNEWWNNLVSAGNRGDKPDPEPRTPREFYHALLRVASRLGRPREEWQTPREHQGTLQGLLPGEPVRRIVDGFQSAHYGDIEPGQQEIEALHQAWSGMSEVAQEQTQEEETREEE
;
A
#
# COMPACT_ATOMS: atom_id res chain seq x y z
N PHE A 1 15.26 -47.93 3.60
CA PHE A 1 14.63 -47.44 2.36
C PHE A 1 13.17 -47.87 2.29
N ARG A 2 12.23 -46.91 2.31
CA ARG A 2 11.03 -46.81 1.45
C ARG A 2 10.09 -45.72 2.00
N PHE A 3 10.22 -44.51 1.47
CA PHE A 3 9.27 -43.42 1.69
C PHE A 3 8.05 -43.65 0.79
N ARG A 4 6.84 -43.68 1.37
CA ARG A 4 5.60 -43.51 0.62
C ARG A 4 5.18 -42.05 0.71
N ARG A 5 5.24 -41.37 -0.44
CA ARG A 5 4.56 -40.09 -0.72
C ARG A 5 3.07 -40.26 -0.45
N LEU A 6 2.52 -39.41 0.41
CA LEU A 6 1.16 -38.93 0.27
C LEU A 6 1.25 -37.40 0.16
N LEU A 7 1.15 -36.94 -1.08
CA LEU A 7 0.74 -35.59 -1.41
C LEU A 7 -0.65 -35.41 -0.79
N ARG A 8 -0.70 -34.75 0.36
CA ARG A 8 -1.92 -34.08 0.82
C ARG A 8 -1.67 -32.61 0.55
N VAL A 9 -2.29 -32.11 -0.51
CA VAL A 9 -2.58 -30.68 -0.67
C VAL A 9 -3.61 -30.38 0.41
N PRO A 10 -3.31 -29.59 1.46
CA PRO A 10 -4.37 -28.91 2.18
C PRO A 10 -4.86 -27.80 1.25
N GLY A 11 -6.17 -27.78 1.04
CA GLY A 11 -6.85 -26.89 0.12
C GLY A 11 -6.41 -25.45 0.27
N GLU A 12 -6.36 -24.78 -0.88
CA GLU A 12 -7.01 -23.49 -1.11
C GLU A 12 -7.61 -22.91 0.18
N VAL A 13 -6.73 -22.32 0.99
CA VAL A 13 -7.18 -21.37 1.99
C VAL A 13 -7.48 -20.15 1.15
N GLU A 14 -8.76 -19.98 0.90
CA GLU A 14 -9.40 -18.71 0.61
C GLU A 14 -9.05 -17.76 1.77
N GLU A 15 -7.80 -17.30 1.80
CA GLU A 15 -7.35 -16.22 2.66
C GLU A 15 -7.89 -14.91 2.06
N THR A 16 -9.20 -14.77 2.07
CA THR A 16 -9.90 -13.50 2.03
C THR A 16 -9.54 -12.79 3.34
N ARG A 17 -8.30 -12.29 3.44
CA ARG A 17 -7.85 -11.53 4.60
C ARG A 17 -8.58 -10.20 4.59
N GLU A 18 -9.54 -10.13 5.49
CA GLU A 18 -10.39 -9.02 5.90
C GLU A 18 -9.59 -7.79 6.37
N SER A 19 -8.72 -7.23 5.53
CA SER A 19 -7.89 -6.06 5.87
C SER A 19 -8.62 -4.72 5.71
N LEU A 20 -9.88 -4.73 5.27
CA LEU A 20 -10.78 -3.57 5.33
C LEU A 20 -11.27 -3.28 6.77
N PHE A 21 -11.14 -4.25 7.69
CA PHE A 21 -11.77 -4.19 9.01
C PHE A 21 -10.90 -3.55 10.12
N SER A 22 -9.57 -3.49 9.94
CA SER A 22 -8.66 -2.93 10.96
C SER A 22 -8.50 -1.41 10.86
N TRP A 23 -8.62 -0.82 9.67
CA TRP A 23 -8.51 0.63 9.47
C TRP A 23 -9.75 1.39 9.97
N LYS A 24 -10.95 0.84 9.73
CA LYS A 24 -12.22 1.35 10.25
C LYS A 24 -12.27 1.48 11.79
N ARG A 25 -11.37 0.81 12.52
CA ARG A 25 -11.36 0.77 13.99
C ARG A 25 -10.39 1.76 14.64
N ALA A 26 -9.54 2.44 13.87
CA ALA A 26 -8.46 3.28 14.37
C ALA A 26 -8.60 4.75 13.93
N ASN A 27 -9.81 5.21 13.62
CA ASN A 27 -10.03 6.08 12.46
C ASN A 27 -9.99 7.61 12.70
N ASP A 28 -10.59 8.11 13.78
CA ASP A 28 -11.02 9.52 13.86
C ASP A 28 -9.82 10.49 13.87
N ASP A 29 -8.88 10.30 14.81
CA ASP A 29 -7.68 11.16 14.91
C ASP A 29 -6.62 10.85 13.84
N LEU A 30 -6.56 9.60 13.35
CA LEU A 30 -5.49 9.15 12.47
C LEU A 30 -5.71 9.57 11.01
N SER A 31 -6.94 9.53 10.52
CA SER A 31 -7.27 9.83 9.12
C SER A 31 -7.07 11.32 8.78
N ALA A 32 -7.46 12.24 9.66
CA ALA A 32 -7.20 13.67 9.51
C ALA A 32 -5.69 14.00 9.54
N LEU A 33 -4.96 13.42 10.50
CA LEU A 33 -3.50 13.58 10.59
C LEU A 33 -2.77 12.94 9.40
N LEU A 34 -3.27 11.82 8.88
CA LEU A 34 -2.74 11.14 7.69
C LEU A 34 -3.01 11.92 6.41
N ASN A 35 -4.17 12.54 6.24
CA ASN A 35 -4.45 13.41 5.08
C ASN A 35 -3.53 14.62 5.05
N GLU A 36 -3.39 15.30 6.19
CA GLU A 36 -2.53 16.47 6.27
C GLU A 36 -1.05 16.07 6.13
N TRP A 37 -0.66 14.93 6.70
CA TRP A 37 0.65 14.34 6.50
C TRP A 37 0.89 13.91 5.05
N TRP A 38 -0.09 13.30 4.36
CA TRP A 38 0.01 12.86 2.97
C TRP A 38 0.06 14.02 1.99
N ASN A 39 -0.77 15.04 2.21
CA ASN A 39 -0.73 16.29 1.46
C ASN A 39 0.62 16.97 1.64
N ASN A 40 1.17 16.97 2.87
CA ASN A 40 2.54 17.38 3.11
C ASN A 40 3.57 16.37 2.55
N LEU A 41 3.26 15.10 2.35
CA LEU A 41 4.20 14.13 1.79
C LEU A 41 4.42 14.35 0.30
N VAL A 42 3.32 14.65 -0.39
CA VAL A 42 3.23 14.95 -1.82
C VAL A 42 3.68 16.41 -2.07
N SER A 43 3.37 17.34 -1.16
CA SER A 43 3.72 18.77 -1.30
C SER A 43 5.06 19.17 -0.65
N ALA A 44 5.50 18.51 0.42
CA ALA A 44 6.75 18.78 1.15
C ALA A 44 7.96 18.05 0.56
N GLY A 45 8.00 17.93 -0.77
CA GLY A 45 9.26 18.14 -1.48
C GLY A 45 9.79 19.57 -1.33
N ASN A 46 9.74 20.14 -0.10
CA ASN A 46 9.89 21.57 0.12
C ASN A 46 10.69 21.86 1.40
N ARG A 47 11.98 21.48 1.36
CA ARG A 47 13.10 22.19 2.02
C ARG A 47 14.37 21.95 1.20
N GLY A 48 14.41 22.49 -0.02
CA GLY A 48 15.61 22.55 -0.86
C GLY A 48 15.81 21.40 -1.86
N ASP A 49 14.95 20.39 -1.85
CA ASP A 49 14.97 19.31 -2.85
C ASP A 49 13.79 19.45 -3.81
N LYS A 50 13.93 19.00 -5.06
CA LYS A 50 12.85 19.10 -6.06
C LYS A 50 11.64 18.27 -5.62
N PRO A 51 10.39 18.65 -5.99
CA PRO A 51 9.24 17.79 -5.77
C PRO A 51 9.53 16.41 -6.36
N ASP A 52 9.30 15.37 -5.58
CA ASP A 52 9.49 14.00 -6.03
C ASP A 52 8.60 13.80 -7.28
N PRO A 53 9.16 13.35 -8.41
CA PRO A 53 8.37 13.18 -9.62
C PRO A 53 7.25 12.18 -9.35
N GLU A 54 6.07 12.49 -9.89
CA GLU A 54 4.94 11.57 -9.86
C GLU A 54 5.38 10.22 -10.47
N PRO A 55 5.18 9.09 -9.76
CA PRO A 55 5.60 7.79 -10.23
C PRO A 55 4.85 7.39 -11.50
N ARG A 56 5.55 6.83 -12.49
CA ARG A 56 5.00 6.43 -13.80
C ARG A 56 5.24 4.96 -14.13
N THR A 57 6.16 4.32 -13.41
CA THR A 57 6.51 2.90 -13.62
C THR A 57 6.29 2.09 -12.35
N PRO A 58 6.05 0.78 -12.42
CA PRO A 58 5.84 -0.05 -11.22
C PRO A 58 7.01 0.04 -10.23
N ARG A 59 8.23 0.22 -10.74
CA ARG A 59 9.43 0.47 -9.93
C ARG A 59 9.35 1.79 -9.18
N GLU A 60 8.95 2.86 -9.85
CA GLU A 60 8.80 4.18 -9.22
C GLU A 60 7.67 4.19 -8.19
N PHE A 61 6.53 3.55 -8.45
CA PHE A 61 5.45 3.40 -7.47
C PHE A 61 5.94 2.70 -6.20
N TYR A 62 6.69 1.62 -6.36
CA TYR A 62 7.23 0.89 -5.21
C TYR A 62 8.29 1.71 -4.45
N HIS A 63 9.18 2.43 -5.12
CA HIS A 63 10.14 3.31 -4.42
C HIS A 63 9.44 4.49 -3.73
N ALA A 64 8.38 5.02 -4.32
CA ALA A 64 7.55 6.02 -3.68
C ALA A 64 6.91 5.44 -2.40
N LEU A 65 6.37 4.22 -2.44
CA LEU A 65 5.88 3.50 -1.27
C LEU A 65 6.99 3.27 -0.22
N LEU A 66 8.23 2.96 -0.60
CA LEU A 66 9.33 2.82 0.35
C LEU A 66 9.64 4.13 1.08
N ARG A 67 9.57 5.27 0.38
CA ARG A 67 9.76 6.60 0.99
C ARG A 67 8.64 6.92 1.98
N VAL A 68 7.38 6.63 1.60
CA VAL A 68 6.21 6.73 2.50
C VAL A 68 6.46 5.89 3.76
N ALA A 69 6.77 4.61 3.59
CA ALA A 69 6.99 3.67 4.68
C ALA A 69 8.15 4.11 5.61
N SER A 70 9.24 4.63 5.04
CA SER A 70 10.38 5.16 5.80
C SER A 70 9.98 6.37 6.65
N ARG A 71 9.17 7.27 6.10
CA ARG A 71 8.66 8.45 6.82
C ARG A 71 7.64 8.06 7.91
N LEU A 72 6.96 6.92 7.77
CA LEU A 72 6.13 6.32 8.83
C LEU A 72 6.93 5.54 9.89
N GLY A 73 8.27 5.52 9.80
CA GLY A 73 9.10 4.75 10.73
C GLY A 73 8.98 3.24 10.55
N ARG A 74 8.63 2.80 9.33
CA ARG A 74 8.61 1.40 8.90
C ARG A 74 9.40 1.22 7.58
N PRO A 75 10.69 1.62 7.53
CA PRO A 75 11.51 1.37 6.36
C PRO A 75 11.57 -0.13 6.07
N ARG A 76 11.76 -0.49 4.79
CA ARG A 76 12.02 -1.88 4.42
C ARG A 76 13.44 -2.26 4.81
N GLU A 77 13.59 -3.37 5.49
CA GLU A 77 14.92 -3.95 5.76
C GLU A 77 15.56 -4.51 4.49
N GLU A 78 16.89 -4.57 4.45
CA GLU A 78 17.62 -5.07 3.26
C GLU A 78 17.31 -6.53 2.93
N TRP A 79 17.12 -7.36 3.96
CA TRP A 79 16.81 -8.79 3.84
C TRP A 79 15.32 -9.06 3.61
N GLN A 80 14.47 -8.04 3.72
CA GLN A 80 13.04 -8.19 3.65
C GLN A 80 12.53 -8.13 2.21
N THR A 81 11.70 -9.10 1.84
CA THR A 81 11.03 -9.12 0.53
C THR A 81 9.91 -8.06 0.45
N PRO A 82 9.51 -7.63 -0.76
CA PRO A 82 8.39 -6.69 -0.91
C PRO A 82 7.09 -7.16 -0.23
N ARG A 83 6.78 -8.46 -0.30
CA ARG A 83 5.61 -9.09 0.34
C ARG A 83 5.70 -9.06 1.87
N GLU A 84 6.86 -9.36 2.43
CA GLU A 84 7.06 -9.28 3.89
C GLU A 84 6.94 -7.84 4.38
N HIS A 85 7.48 -6.89 3.61
CA HIS A 85 7.35 -5.46 3.93
C HIS A 85 5.91 -4.99 3.91
N GLN A 86 5.12 -5.39 2.92
CA GLN A 86 3.67 -5.15 2.89
C GLN A 86 3.00 -5.57 4.21
N GLY A 87 3.37 -6.73 4.76
CA GLY A 87 2.86 -7.21 6.05
C GLY A 87 3.13 -6.24 7.20
N THR A 88 4.30 -5.60 7.21
CA THR A 88 4.65 -4.60 8.24
C THR A 88 3.92 -3.27 8.11
N LEU A 89 3.29 -3.01 6.97
CA LEU A 89 2.49 -1.81 6.69
C LEU A 89 1.01 -2.01 7.02
N GLN A 90 0.60 -3.21 7.41
CA GLN A 90 -0.77 -3.50 7.82
C GLN A 90 -1.17 -2.60 9.01
N GLY A 91 -2.33 -1.98 8.90
CA GLY A 91 -2.84 -1.02 9.90
C GLY A 91 -2.19 0.36 9.86
N LEU A 92 -1.16 0.58 9.03
CA LEU A 92 -0.51 1.89 8.83
C LEU A 92 -0.77 2.48 7.45
N LEU A 93 -1.04 1.64 6.45
CA LEU A 93 -1.45 2.04 5.10
C LEU A 93 -2.65 1.20 4.64
N PRO A 94 -3.48 1.73 3.70
CA PRO A 94 -4.57 0.97 3.11
C PRO A 94 -4.08 -0.32 2.43
N GLY A 95 -4.58 -1.46 2.89
CA GLY A 95 -4.03 -2.77 2.51
C GLY A 95 -4.12 -3.09 1.02
N GLU A 96 -5.28 -2.84 0.40
CA GLU A 96 -5.53 -3.18 -1.01
C GLU A 96 -4.72 -2.29 -1.98
N PRO A 97 -4.69 -0.95 -1.83
CA PRO A 97 -3.77 -0.10 -2.60
C PRO A 97 -2.30 -0.51 -2.50
N VAL A 98 -1.80 -0.77 -1.28
CA VAL A 98 -0.41 -1.21 -1.06
C VAL A 98 -0.15 -2.55 -1.76
N ARG A 99 -1.08 -3.50 -1.63
CA ARG A 99 -0.97 -4.81 -2.29
C ARG A 99 -0.85 -4.67 -3.80
N ARG A 100 -1.69 -3.84 -4.43
CA ARG A 100 -1.66 -3.62 -5.89
C ARG A 100 -0.33 -3.03 -6.35
N ILE A 101 0.24 -2.09 -5.60
CA ILE A 101 1.58 -1.52 -5.89
C ILE A 101 2.67 -2.59 -5.79
N VAL A 102 2.65 -3.41 -4.73
CA VAL A 102 3.62 -4.47 -4.50
C VAL A 102 3.52 -5.56 -5.58
N ASP A 103 2.31 -6.00 -5.92
CA ASP A 103 2.09 -7.01 -6.96
C ASP A 103 2.53 -6.50 -8.35
N GLY A 104 2.24 -5.23 -8.68
CA GLY A 104 2.70 -4.61 -9.93
C GLY A 104 4.22 -4.53 -10.01
N PHE A 105 4.88 -4.15 -8.92
CA PHE A 105 6.34 -4.16 -8.84
C PHE A 105 6.92 -5.57 -8.98
N GLN A 106 6.39 -6.56 -8.26
CA GLN A 106 6.89 -7.93 -8.34
C GLN A 106 6.72 -8.52 -9.74
N SER A 107 5.60 -8.24 -10.40
CA SER A 107 5.31 -8.69 -11.76
C SER A 107 6.32 -8.11 -12.76
N ALA A 108 6.60 -6.80 -12.68
CA ALA A 108 7.57 -6.15 -13.55
C ALA A 108 9.04 -6.52 -13.21
N HIS A 109 9.37 -6.72 -11.93
CA HIS A 109 10.73 -6.94 -11.48
C HIS A 109 11.18 -8.41 -11.59
N TYR A 110 10.29 -9.36 -11.32
CA TYR A 110 10.58 -10.79 -11.34
C TYR A 110 9.95 -11.53 -12.52
N GLY A 111 8.87 -10.99 -13.09
CA GLY A 111 8.16 -11.62 -14.22
C GLY A 111 8.70 -11.22 -15.59
N ASP A 112 9.55 -10.19 -15.68
CA ASP A 112 10.02 -9.59 -16.95
C ASP A 112 8.84 -9.17 -17.87
N ILE A 113 7.70 -8.84 -17.25
CA ILE A 113 6.49 -8.38 -17.93
C ILE A 113 6.56 -6.86 -18.00
N GLU A 114 6.60 -6.33 -19.22
CA GLU A 114 6.44 -4.89 -19.41
C GLU A 114 4.98 -4.51 -19.14
N PRO A 115 4.73 -3.61 -18.17
CA PRO A 115 3.38 -3.26 -17.78
C PRO A 115 2.66 -2.53 -18.91
N GLY A 116 1.46 -2.99 -19.28
CA GLY A 116 0.58 -2.30 -20.20
C GLY A 116 0.00 -1.02 -19.60
N GLN A 117 -0.56 -0.16 -20.45
CA GLN A 117 -1.15 1.12 -20.03
C GLN A 117 -2.24 0.95 -18.95
N GLN A 118 -3.04 -0.11 -19.02
CA GLN A 118 -4.09 -0.40 -18.03
C GLN A 118 -3.51 -0.74 -16.66
N GLU A 119 -2.36 -1.41 -16.61
CA GLU A 119 -1.69 -1.78 -15.36
C GLU A 119 -1.05 -0.55 -14.71
N ILE A 120 -0.46 0.33 -15.53
CA ILE A 120 0.03 1.64 -15.07
C ILE A 120 -1.11 2.49 -14.51
N GLU A 121 -2.25 2.55 -15.21
CA GLU A 121 -3.43 3.26 -14.74
C GLU A 121 -3.96 2.68 -13.42
N ALA A 122 -3.99 1.36 -13.29
CA ALA A 122 -4.38 0.69 -12.04
C ALA A 122 -3.42 1.02 -10.88
N LEU A 123 -2.12 1.23 -11.16
CA LEU A 123 -1.13 1.68 -10.18
C LEU A 123 -1.32 3.15 -9.81
N HIS A 124 -1.65 4.04 -10.76
CA HIS A 124 -2.05 5.42 -10.45
C HIS A 124 -3.28 5.44 -9.54
N GLN A 125 -4.31 4.65 -9.85
CA GLN A 125 -5.51 4.53 -9.01
C GLN A 125 -5.18 3.97 -7.63
N ALA A 126 -4.26 2.99 -7.53
CA ALA A 126 -3.78 2.51 -6.24
C ALA A 126 -3.08 3.63 -5.45
N TRP A 127 -2.23 4.40 -6.13
CA TRP A 127 -1.49 5.50 -5.53
C TRP A 127 -2.41 6.60 -5.01
N SER A 128 -3.41 7.02 -5.80
CA SER A 128 -4.44 7.97 -5.39
C SER A 128 -5.37 7.42 -4.31
N GLY A 129 -5.73 6.13 -4.40
CA GLY A 129 -6.55 5.44 -3.42
C GLY A 129 -5.93 5.38 -2.02
N MET A 130 -4.59 5.50 -1.91
CA MET A 130 -3.94 5.63 -0.60
C MET A 130 -4.30 6.94 0.11
N SER A 131 -4.58 8.03 -0.63
CA SER A 131 -5.10 9.28 -0.07
C SER A 131 -6.62 9.32 0.08
N GLU A 132 -7.37 8.76 -0.87
CA GLU A 132 -8.84 8.81 -0.83
C GLU A 132 -9.41 8.05 0.38
N VAL A 133 -8.84 6.88 0.71
CA VAL A 133 -9.20 6.13 1.92
C VAL A 133 -8.96 6.95 3.19
N ALA A 134 -8.01 7.87 3.19
CA ALA A 134 -7.83 8.77 4.32
C ALA A 134 -8.87 9.91 4.32
N GLN A 135 -9.42 10.34 3.17
CA GLN A 135 -10.40 11.43 3.04
C GLN A 135 -11.86 11.02 3.27
N GLU A 136 -12.29 9.85 2.78
CA GLU A 136 -13.67 9.37 2.95
C GLU A 136 -14.03 9.18 4.43
N GLN A 137 -13.03 8.80 5.23
CA GLN A 137 -13.16 8.60 6.66
C GLN A 137 -13.41 9.89 7.46
N THR A 138 -12.92 11.04 6.98
CA THR A 138 -13.16 12.35 7.62
C THR A 138 -14.61 12.83 7.41
N GLN A 139 -15.25 12.51 6.28
CA GLN A 139 -16.59 13.00 5.93
C GLN A 139 -17.74 12.17 6.57
N GLU A 140 -17.53 10.87 6.81
CA GLU A 140 -18.51 10.01 7.49
C GLU A 140 -18.69 10.36 8.98
N GLU A 141 -17.74 11.07 9.58
CA GLU A 141 -17.79 11.50 10.99
C GLU A 141 -18.50 12.85 11.16
N GLU A 142 -18.24 13.84 10.30
CA GLU A 142 -18.95 15.13 10.32
C GLU A 142 -20.47 14.96 10.16
N THR A 143 -20.90 14.00 9.34
CA THR A 143 -22.32 13.69 9.14
C THR A 143 -22.97 12.94 10.31
N ARG A 144 -22.16 12.38 11.22
CA ARG A 144 -22.63 11.64 12.40
C ARG A 144 -22.71 12.50 13.66
N GLU A 145 -21.92 13.57 13.76
CA GLU A 145 -22.01 14.54 14.86
C GLU A 145 -23.17 15.54 14.70
N GLU A 146 -23.76 15.65 13.50
CA GLU A 146 -24.91 16.52 13.22
C GLU A 146 -26.30 15.86 13.46
N GLU A 147 -26.35 14.60 13.91
CA GLU A 147 -27.59 13.84 14.23
C GLU A 147 -27.78 13.59 15.74
#